data_AF-A0A1I6E9Y4-F1
#
_entry.id   AF-A0A1I6E9Y4-F1
#
_cell.length_a   1.000
_cell.length_b   1.000
_cell.length_c   1.000
_cell.angle_alpha   90.00
_cell.angle_beta   90.00
_cell.angle_gamma   90.00
#
_symmetry.space_group_name_H-M   'P 1'
#
loop_
_entity.id
_entity.type
_entity.pdbx_description
1 polymer ?
#
loop_
_entity_poly.entity_id
_entity_poly.type
_entity_poly.pdbx_seq_one_letter_code
_entity_poly.pdbx_strand_id
1 'polypeptide(L)' 'MSKSMEEIKAAVQNAATGGKLSCTRARQLAEELGVPPREIGRAADELKIKIFACELGCF' A
#
# COMPACT_ATOMS: atom_id res chain seq x y z
N MET A 1 -15.24 -6.38 -11.49
CA MET A 1 -15.20 -5.11 -10.74
C MET A 1 -13.78 -4.60 -10.78
N SER A 2 -13.51 -3.57 -11.56
CA SER A 2 -12.19 -2.97 -11.67
C SER A 2 -12.13 -1.85 -10.64
N LYS A 3 -11.48 -2.09 -9.50
CA LYS A 3 -11.14 -1.02 -8.57
C LYS A 3 -10.09 -0.15 -9.26
N SER A 4 -10.32 1.16 -9.33
CA SER A 4 -9.44 2.05 -10.08
C SER A 4 -8.12 2.21 -9.33
N MET A 5 -6.99 2.29 -10.06
CA MET A 5 -5.67 2.51 -9.47
C MET A 5 -5.63 3.77 -8.58
N GLU A 6 -6.49 4.75 -8.90
CA GLU A 6 -6.69 5.96 -8.11
C GLU A 6 -7.26 5.70 -6.71
N GLU A 7 -8.20 4.76 -6.53
CA GLU A 7 -8.71 4.39 -5.20
C GLU A 7 -7.62 3.77 -4.34
N ILE A 8 -6.79 2.92 -4.95
CA ILE A 8 -5.66 2.27 -4.29
C ILE A 8 -4.65 3.33 -3.86
N LYS A 9 -4.30 4.28 -4.75
CA LYS A 9 -3.40 5.40 -4.41
C LYS A 9 -3.97 6.27 -3.29
N ALA A 10 -5.24 6.64 -3.36
CA ALA A 10 -5.88 7.46 -2.32
C ALA A 10 -5.87 6.74 -0.97
N ALA A 11 -6.21 5.45 -0.93
CA ALA A 11 -6.18 4.68 0.30
C ALA A 11 -4.74 4.56 0.83
N VAL A 12 -3.77 4.27 -0.04
CA VAL A 12 -2.35 4.17 0.32
C VAL A 12 -1.82 5.49 0.87
N GLN A 13 -2.19 6.62 0.26
CA GLN A 13 -1.80 7.95 0.71
C GLN A 13 -2.43 8.29 2.06
N ASN A 14 -3.68 7.91 2.31
CA ASN A 14 -4.33 8.05 3.61
C ASN A 14 -3.69 7.15 4.69
N ALA A 15 -3.29 5.94 4.31
CA ALA A 15 -2.62 5.00 5.21
C ALA A 15 -1.14 5.37 5.46
N ALA A 16 -0.50 6.06 4.52
CA ALA A 16 0.88 6.50 4.63
C ALA A 16 0.99 7.71 5.55
N THR A 17 1.68 7.55 6.66
CA THR A 17 1.90 8.63 7.62
C THR A 17 3.25 9.28 7.32
N GLY A 18 3.25 10.52 6.84
CA GLY A 18 4.47 11.29 6.59
C GLY A 18 5.36 10.73 5.46
N GLY A 19 4.75 10.18 4.41
CA GLY A 19 5.46 9.61 3.25
C GLY A 19 6.05 8.21 3.51
N LYS A 20 5.63 7.56 4.60
CA LYS A 20 6.06 6.21 4.98
C LYS A 20 4.84 5.33 5.22
N LEU A 21 4.87 4.10 4.73
CA LEU A 21 3.81 3.11 4.88
C LEU A 21 4.41 1.84 5.47
N SER A 22 3.83 1.24 6.50
CA SER A 22 4.31 -0.06 6.99
C SER A 22 3.77 -1.20 6.13
N CYS A 23 4.52 -2.29 5.93
CA CYS A 23 4.06 -3.46 5.17
C CYS A 23 2.77 -4.05 5.76
N THR A 24 2.66 -4.05 7.09
CA THR A 24 1.46 -4.49 7.81
C THR A 24 0.26 -3.62 7.47
N ARG A 25 0.46 -2.30 7.34
CA ARG A 25 -0.63 -1.39 6.95
C ARG A 25 -0.98 -1.54 5.48
N ALA A 26 0.02 -1.71 4.60
CA ALA A 26 -0.19 -2.02 3.19
C ALA A 26 -1.03 -3.30 3.00
N ARG A 27 -0.77 -4.33 3.82
CA ARG A 27 -1.44 -5.62 3.76
C ARG A 27 -2.86 -5.56 4.30
N GLN A 28 -3.07 -4.89 5.44
CA GLN A 28 -4.41 -4.60 5.95
C GLN A 28 -5.25 -3.84 4.92
N LEU A 29 -4.66 -2.81 4.30
CA LEU A 29 -5.34 -2.04 3.27
C LEU A 29 -5.71 -2.90 2.05
N ALA A 30 -4.79 -3.76 1.61
CA ALA A 30 -5.06 -4.73 0.55
C ALA A 30 -6.24 -5.65 0.89
N GLU A 31 -6.31 -6.16 2.11
CA GLU A 31 -7.43 -7.00 2.58
C GLU A 31 -8.75 -6.21 2.66
N GLU A 32 -8.72 -4.98 3.19
CA GLU A 32 -9.89 -4.08 3.26
C GLU A 32 -10.43 -3.72 1.87
N LEU A 33 -9.53 -3.44 0.93
CA LEU A 33 -9.87 -3.11 -0.46
C LEU A 33 -10.17 -4.35 -1.31
N GLY A 34 -9.80 -5.56 -0.84
CA GLY A 34 -9.86 -6.79 -1.62
C GLY A 34 -8.92 -6.78 -2.83
N VAL A 35 -7.82 -6.03 -2.77
CA VAL A 35 -6.81 -5.93 -3.85
C VAL A 35 -5.51 -6.61 -3.42
N PRO A 36 -4.73 -7.14 -4.36
CA PRO A 36 -3.44 -7.73 -4.02
C PRO A 36 -2.46 -6.66 -3.49
N PRO A 37 -1.61 -6.99 -2.50
CA PRO A 37 -0.59 -6.07 -1.97
C PRO A 37 0.43 -5.62 -3.02
N ARG A 38 0.51 -6.33 -4.16
CA ARG A 38 1.32 -5.95 -5.33
C ARG A 38 0.80 -4.66 -5.99
N GLU A 39 -0.51 -4.44 -6.02
CA GLU A 39 -1.09 -3.17 -6.50
C GLU A 39 -0.87 -2.04 -5.50
N ILE A 40 -1.00 -2.33 -4.20
CA ILE A 40 -0.67 -1.39 -3.13
C ILE A 40 0.80 -0.95 -3.22
N GLY A 41 1.71 -1.89 -3.45
CA GLY A 41 3.13 -1.62 -3.67
C GLY A 41 3.37 -0.73 -4.89
N ARG A 42 2.69 -1.00 -6.00
CA ARG A 42 2.75 -0.18 -7.23
C ARG A 42 2.24 1.25 -6.98
N ALA A 43 1.12 1.38 -6.28
CA ALA A 43 0.55 2.66 -5.90
C ALA A 43 1.49 3.46 -4.99
N ALA A 44 2.08 2.80 -3.99
CA ALA A 44 3.05 3.42 -3.09
C ALA A 44 4.31 3.89 -3.84
N ASP A 45 4.81 3.09 -4.78
CA ASP A 45 5.97 3.43 -5.61
C ASP A 45 5.70 4.66 -6.49
N GLU A 46 4.55 4.71 -7.17
CA GLU A 46 4.10 5.89 -7.93
C GLU A 46 3.96 7.13 -7.05
N LEU A 47 3.46 6.98 -5.82
CA LEU A 47 3.30 8.06 -4.84
C LEU A 47 4.62 8.43 -4.14
N LYS A 48 5.74 7.77 -4.47
CA LYS A 48 7.04 7.90 -3.79
C LYS A 48 6.96 7.68 -2.27
N ILE A 49 6.02 6.85 -1.83
CA ILE A 49 5.85 6.48 -0.43
C ILE A 49 6.80 5.32 -0.13
N LYS A 50 7.66 5.49 0.88
CA LYS A 50 8.55 4.42 1.32
C LYS A 50 7.77 3.39 2.12
N ILE A 51 7.66 2.18 1.58
CA ILE A 51 7.19 1.03 2.36
C ILE A 51 8.34 0.58 3.28
N PHE A 52 8.13 0.63 4.59
CA PHE A 52 9.09 0.20 5.60
C PHE A 52 8.49 -0.93 6.44
N ALA A 53 9.33 -1.63 7.21
CA ALA A 53 8.90 -2.75 8.07
C ALA A 53 8.16 -3.87 7.32
N CYS A 54 8.83 -4.51 6.35
CA CYS A 54 8.43 -5.83 5.90
C CYS A 54 8.73 -6.83 7.02
N GLU A 55 7.79 -7.04 7.93
CA GLU A 55 7.90 -7.96 9.08
C GLU A 55 8.05 -9.45 8.66
N LEU A 56 8.06 -9.72 7.35
CA LEU A 56 8.29 -11.04 6.78
C LEU A 56 9.76 -11.45 6.70
N GLY A 57 10.71 -10.62 7.15
CA GLY A 57 12.13 -11.01 7.17
C GLY A 57 12.71 -11.33 5.78
N CYS A 58 12.06 -10.88 4.70
CA CYS A 58 12.57 -10.98 3.33
C CYS A 58 13.27 -9.68 2.92
N PHE A 59 14.35 -9.36 3.63
CA PHE A 59 15.48 -8.65 3.05
C PHE A 59 16.51 -9.69 2.59
#